data_AF-A0A5Q2EZB5-F1
#
_entry.id   AF-A0A5Q2EZB5-F1
#
_cell.length_a   1.000
_cell.length_b   1.000
_cell.length_c   1.000
_cell.angle_alpha   90.00
_cell.angle_beta   90.00
_cell.angle_gamma   90.00
#
_symmetry.space_group_name_H-M   'P 1'
#
loop_
_entity.id
_entity.type
_entity.pdbx_description
1 polymer ?
#
loop_
_entity_poly.entity_id
_entity_poly.type
_entity_poly.pdbx_seq_one_letter_code
_entity_poly.pdbx_strand_id
1 'polypeptide(L)'
;MGRRKYAAQTITRRGKTLTRRSASKNVAKATIKRLITSLAEHKYYDNFATGLAMIPTGLIQAGLTTPVQGTGDGQRVGDKVTILSLTIKFDIIGADTTNACRVIIFRWGMPTVPVPADVFQTAGVVTTYNSLPNYDRVGQKQLRVLYDRTFSTTANGTNAYSRRIRIGKNAGPLEFNNGAITGTGLIYGLFISDSQIAPHPSLSWYSRLTYTDM
;
A
#
# COMPACT_ATOMS: atom_id res chain seq x y z
N MET A 1 51.72 -37.28 3.35
CA MET A 1 51.48 -36.14 4.28
C MET A 1 51.58 -34.83 3.52
N GLY A 2 50.44 -34.24 3.10
CA GLY A 2 50.41 -32.98 2.33
C GLY A 2 49.95 -31.81 3.19
N ARG A 3 50.81 -30.80 3.38
CA ARG A 3 50.49 -29.58 4.14
C ARG A 3 49.68 -28.60 3.26
N ARG A 4 48.40 -28.40 3.59
CA ARG A 4 47.57 -27.32 3.02
C ARG A 4 48.01 -25.97 3.59
N LYS A 5 48.44 -25.05 2.73
CA LYS A 5 48.70 -23.64 3.08
C LYS A 5 47.37 -22.87 3.04
N TYR A 6 46.93 -22.35 4.17
CA TYR A 6 45.79 -21.43 4.22
C TYR A 6 46.28 -20.02 3.87
N ALA A 7 45.74 -19.45 2.79
CA ALA A 7 46.00 -18.07 2.41
C ALA A 7 45.20 -17.14 3.34
N ALA A 8 45.90 -16.22 4.01
CA ALA A 8 45.29 -15.20 4.85
C ALA A 8 44.51 -14.20 3.98
N GLN A 9 43.18 -14.18 4.09
CA GLN A 9 42.35 -13.15 3.48
C GLN A 9 42.55 -11.83 4.22
N THR A 10 43.24 -10.89 3.58
CA THR A 10 43.34 -9.50 4.05
C THR A 10 42.00 -8.81 3.86
N ILE A 11 41.24 -8.65 4.95
CA ILE A 11 40.02 -7.84 4.97
C ILE A 11 40.43 -6.36 4.90
N THR A 12 40.59 -5.82 3.70
CA THR A 12 40.74 -4.37 3.50
C THR A 12 39.40 -3.68 3.80
N ARG A 13 39.20 -3.24 5.06
CA ARG A 13 38.14 -2.30 5.41
C ARG A 13 38.42 -0.98 4.72
N ARG A 14 37.81 -0.78 3.55
CA ARG A 14 37.75 0.50 2.83
C ARG A 14 36.94 1.49 3.67
N GLY A 15 37.59 2.11 4.66
CA GLY A 15 37.04 3.22 5.41
C GLY A 15 36.87 4.41 4.46
N LYS A 16 35.64 4.66 4.01
CA LYS A 16 35.32 5.95 3.37
C LYS A 16 35.44 7.02 4.43
N THR A 17 36.51 7.81 4.36
CA THR A 17 36.70 9.02 5.16
C THR A 17 35.58 10.00 4.80
N LEU A 18 34.46 9.94 5.52
CA LEU A 18 33.42 10.97 5.45
C LEU A 18 34.04 12.27 5.95
N THR A 19 34.42 13.15 5.03
CA THR A 19 34.92 14.48 5.36
C THR A 19 33.90 15.16 6.29
N ARG A 20 34.32 15.62 7.48
CA ARG A 20 33.46 16.24 8.53
C ARG A 20 32.44 17.25 7.98
N ARG A 21 32.75 17.92 6.87
CA ARG A 21 31.90 18.91 6.20
C ARG A 21 30.60 18.31 5.61
N SER A 22 30.60 17.05 5.15
CA SER A 22 29.38 16.40 4.62
C SER A 22 28.43 15.95 5.74
N ALA A 23 28.97 15.52 6.87
CA ALA A 23 28.19 15.13 8.04
C ALA A 23 27.39 16.33 8.59
N SER A 24 28.03 17.50 8.72
CA SER A 24 27.36 18.74 9.17
C SER A 24 26.23 19.19 8.22
N LYS A 25 26.44 19.16 6.90
CA LYS A 25 25.39 19.49 5.91
C LYS A 25 24.17 18.57 5.99
N ASN A 26 24.40 17.26 6.16
CA ASN A 26 23.30 16.29 6.27
C ASN A 26 22.48 16.50 7.56
N VAL A 27 23.15 16.80 8.67
CA VAL A 27 22.48 17.14 9.93
C VAL A 27 21.65 18.41 9.78
N ALA A 28 22.22 19.49 9.22
CA ALA A 28 21.49 20.74 8.99
C ALA A 28 20.26 20.53 8.09
N LYS A 29 20.40 19.79 6.98
CA LYS A 29 19.28 19.47 6.08
C LYS A 29 18.20 18.65 6.78
N ALA A 30 18.57 17.69 7.63
CA ALA A 30 17.62 16.91 8.40
C ALA A 30 16.87 17.77 9.43
N THR A 31 17.56 18.70 10.10
CA THR A 31 16.95 19.66 11.03
C THR A 31 15.97 20.60 10.32
N ILE A 32 16.38 21.19 9.18
CA ILE A 32 15.50 22.04 8.37
C ILE A 32 14.27 21.26 7.90
N LYS A 33 14.45 20.04 7.40
CA LYS A 33 13.34 19.18 6.97
C LYS A 33 12.38 18.90 8.13
N ARG A 34 12.91 18.63 9.33
CA ARG A 34 12.10 18.40 10.54
C ARG A 34 11.29 19.65 10.90
N LEU A 35 11.93 20.82 10.91
CA LEU A 35 11.27 22.11 11.18
C LEU A 35 10.15 22.39 10.17
N ILE A 36 10.42 22.22 8.87
CA ILE A 36 9.40 22.37 7.82
C ILE A 36 8.23 21.40 8.07
N THR A 37 8.51 20.13 8.35
CA THR A 37 7.44 19.16 8.61
C THR A 37 6.71 19.39 9.93
N SER A 38 7.32 20.03 10.93
CA SER A 38 6.64 20.33 12.20
C SER A 38 5.79 21.60 12.13
N LEU A 39 6.08 22.49 11.19
CA LEU A 39 5.27 23.69 10.93
C LEU A 39 4.11 23.41 9.97
N ALA A 40 4.16 22.29 9.25
CA ALA A 40 3.09 21.84 8.36
C ALA A 40 1.85 21.43 9.15
N GLU A 41 0.68 21.83 8.69
CA GLU A 41 -0.58 21.34 9.23
C GLU A 41 -0.73 19.83 8.95
N HIS A 42 -1.01 19.06 9.99
CA HIS A 42 -1.28 17.63 9.88
C HIS A 42 -2.78 17.40 9.75
N LYS A 43 -3.23 17.11 8.54
CA LYS A 43 -4.62 16.76 8.25
C LYS A 43 -4.86 15.27 8.33
N TYR A 44 -6.12 14.88 8.46
CA TYR A 44 -6.53 13.48 8.41
C TYR A 44 -7.75 13.28 7.53
N TYR A 45 -7.81 12.15 6.87
CA TYR A 45 -8.94 11.73 6.06
C TYR A 45 -9.33 10.31 6.45
N ASP A 46 -10.57 10.15 6.88
CA ASP A 46 -11.14 8.88 7.27
C ASP A 46 -12.11 8.41 6.19
N ASN A 47 -12.08 7.11 5.93
CA ASN A 47 -13.03 6.47 5.03
C ASN A 47 -13.29 5.04 5.48
N PHE A 48 -14.43 4.47 5.12
CA PHE A 48 -14.78 3.10 5.45
C PHE A 48 -15.77 2.52 4.45
N ALA A 49 -15.83 1.20 4.41
CA ALA A 49 -16.89 0.45 3.74
C ALA A 49 -17.22 -0.80 4.55
N THR A 50 -18.46 -1.26 4.46
CA THR A 50 -18.93 -2.45 5.19
C THR A 50 -19.63 -3.42 4.25
N GLY A 51 -19.50 -4.72 4.54
CA GLY A 51 -20.24 -5.77 3.83
C GLY A 51 -19.91 -5.89 2.33
N LEU A 52 -18.72 -5.49 1.90
CA LEU A 52 -18.29 -5.60 0.51
C LEU A 52 -18.08 -7.07 0.12
N ALA A 53 -18.73 -7.54 -0.94
CA ALA A 53 -18.52 -8.89 -1.44
C ALA A 53 -17.14 -9.05 -2.09
N MET A 54 -16.35 -10.01 -1.61
CA MET A 54 -15.07 -10.40 -2.20
C MET A 54 -15.30 -11.39 -3.34
N ILE A 55 -15.58 -10.87 -4.52
CA ILE A 55 -15.89 -11.66 -5.73
C ILE A 55 -14.64 -12.25 -6.39
N PRO A 56 -14.76 -13.31 -7.22
CA PRO A 56 -13.61 -14.00 -7.82
C PRO A 56 -12.94 -13.23 -8.95
N THR A 57 -13.61 -12.22 -9.52
CA THR A 57 -13.00 -11.28 -10.47
C THR A 57 -12.18 -10.19 -9.78
N GLY A 58 -12.25 -10.11 -8.46
CA GLY A 58 -11.63 -9.07 -7.65
C GLY A 58 -12.44 -7.77 -7.60
N LEU A 59 -12.34 -7.10 -6.46
CA LEU A 59 -12.95 -5.82 -6.15
C LEU A 59 -11.85 -4.79 -5.91
N ILE A 60 -11.78 -3.78 -6.77
CA ILE A 60 -10.93 -2.61 -6.55
C ILE A 60 -11.70 -1.62 -5.67
N GLN A 61 -11.10 -1.25 -4.55
CA GLN A 61 -11.55 -0.17 -3.68
C GLN A 61 -10.64 1.03 -3.82
N ALA A 62 -11.20 2.08 -4.42
CA ALA A 62 -10.71 3.44 -4.24
C ALA A 62 -11.03 3.92 -2.82
N GLY A 63 -10.69 5.16 -2.49
CA GLY A 63 -11.14 5.75 -1.22
C GLY A 63 -10.17 5.63 -0.05
N LEU A 64 -9.06 4.89 -0.15
CA LEU A 64 -8.10 4.80 0.96
C LEU A 64 -7.28 6.09 1.13
N THR A 65 -7.07 6.84 0.03
CA THR A 65 -6.26 8.06 0.01
C THR A 65 -6.83 9.12 -0.92
N THR A 66 -8.13 9.37 -0.88
CA THR A 66 -8.82 10.30 -1.79
C THR A 66 -9.54 11.43 -1.05
N PRO A 67 -8.83 12.27 -0.27
CA PRO A 67 -9.42 13.50 0.24
C PRO A 67 -9.90 14.37 -0.92
N VAL A 68 -11.12 14.87 -0.82
CA VAL A 68 -11.70 15.80 -1.80
C VAL A 68 -11.05 17.18 -1.67
N GLN A 69 -11.09 17.97 -2.73
CA GLN A 69 -10.61 19.35 -2.68
C GLN A 69 -11.54 20.22 -1.82
N GLY A 70 -10.97 21.06 -0.96
CA GLY A 70 -11.71 21.94 -0.07
C GLY A 70 -10.86 22.43 1.09
N THR A 71 -11.47 23.17 2.02
CA THR A 71 -10.78 23.82 3.13
C THR A 71 -11.04 23.19 4.50
N GLY A 72 -11.90 22.17 4.57
CA GLY A 72 -12.17 21.45 5.81
C GLY A 72 -11.05 20.48 6.21
N ASP A 73 -11.08 20.01 7.45
CA ASP A 73 -10.05 19.15 8.04
C ASP A 73 -9.79 17.84 7.28
N GLY A 74 -10.84 17.31 6.65
CA GLY A 74 -10.81 16.09 5.81
C GLY A 74 -10.46 16.33 4.35
N GLN A 75 -10.17 17.57 3.96
CA GLN A 75 -10.06 18.02 2.58
C GLN A 75 -8.66 18.55 2.28
N ARG A 76 -8.27 18.50 1.00
CA ARG A 76 -6.97 18.98 0.51
C ARG A 76 -7.08 20.36 -0.14
N VAL A 77 -6.04 21.16 0.03
CA VAL A 77 -5.79 22.36 -0.78
C VAL A 77 -4.74 22.05 -1.84
N GLY A 78 -5.05 22.34 -3.11
CA GLY A 78 -4.18 22.03 -4.24
C GLY A 78 -4.11 20.55 -4.58
N ASP A 79 -3.31 20.21 -5.58
CA ASP A 79 -3.32 18.89 -6.23
C ASP A 79 -2.23 17.94 -5.73
N LYS A 80 -1.51 18.31 -4.67
CA LYS A 80 -0.43 17.48 -4.13
C LYS A 80 -0.56 17.31 -2.63
N VAL A 81 -0.44 16.07 -2.19
CA VAL A 81 -0.50 15.71 -0.77
C VAL A 81 0.68 14.81 -0.41
N THR A 82 1.32 15.06 0.73
CA THR A 82 2.37 14.17 1.23
C THR A 82 1.82 13.25 2.30
N ILE A 83 1.92 11.93 2.09
CA ILE A 83 1.48 10.93 3.07
C ILE A 83 2.45 10.91 4.25
N LEU A 84 1.91 11.12 5.47
CA LEU A 84 2.64 10.87 6.71
C LEU A 84 2.44 9.43 7.18
N SER A 85 1.20 8.96 7.17
CA SER A 85 0.87 7.56 7.39
C SER A 85 -0.51 7.22 6.87
N LEU A 86 -0.71 5.98 6.43
CA LEU A 86 -2.02 5.41 6.16
C LEU A 86 -2.21 4.22 7.09
N THR A 87 -3.26 4.24 7.91
CA THR A 87 -3.66 3.10 8.74
C THR A 87 -4.92 2.49 8.15
N ILE A 88 -4.93 1.18 7.95
CA ILE A 88 -6.11 0.44 7.48
C ILE A 88 -6.41 -0.62 8.53
N LYS A 89 -7.67 -0.72 8.92
CA LYS A 89 -8.22 -1.85 9.66
C LYS A 89 -9.24 -2.52 8.77
N PHE A 90 -9.23 -3.85 8.73
CA PHE A 90 -10.24 -4.58 7.98
C PHE A 90 -10.60 -5.89 8.67
N ASP A 91 -11.83 -6.31 8.38
CA ASP A 91 -12.43 -7.55 8.82
C ASP A 91 -12.92 -8.33 7.60
N ILE A 92 -12.58 -9.62 7.54
CA ILE A 92 -13.05 -10.57 6.52
C ILE A 92 -13.93 -11.58 7.22
N ILE A 93 -15.10 -11.89 6.64
CA ILE A 93 -16.01 -12.93 7.10
C ILE A 93 -16.24 -13.89 5.94
N GLY A 94 -15.89 -15.17 6.13
CA GLY A 94 -16.13 -16.23 5.15
C GLY A 94 -17.62 -16.51 4.96
N ALA A 95 -17.99 -17.06 3.80
CA ALA A 95 -19.38 -17.35 3.45
C ALA A 95 -19.62 -18.82 3.07
N ASP A 96 -18.62 -19.49 2.49
CA ASP A 96 -18.68 -20.90 2.11
C ASP A 96 -18.06 -21.81 3.18
N THR A 97 -18.11 -23.13 2.95
CA THR A 97 -17.43 -24.12 3.81
C THR A 97 -15.95 -23.82 3.96
N THR A 98 -15.30 -23.41 2.86
CA THR A 98 -13.92 -22.91 2.83
C THR A 98 -13.79 -21.79 1.81
N ASN A 99 -13.10 -20.71 2.17
CA ASN A 99 -12.72 -19.68 1.21
C ASN A 99 -11.26 -19.26 1.38
N ALA A 100 -10.59 -18.97 0.28
CA ALA A 100 -9.33 -18.25 0.23
C ALA A 100 -9.60 -16.80 -0.17
N CYS A 101 -9.38 -15.87 0.76
CA CYS A 101 -9.54 -14.43 0.58
C CYS A 101 -8.18 -13.75 0.52
N ARG A 102 -7.87 -12.99 -0.52
CA ARG A 102 -6.61 -12.23 -0.66
C ARG A 102 -6.86 -10.73 -0.59
N VAL A 103 -6.00 -10.06 0.17
CA VAL A 103 -5.99 -8.61 0.34
C VAL A 103 -4.67 -8.07 -0.17
N ILE A 104 -4.75 -7.21 -1.17
CA ILE A 104 -3.59 -6.52 -1.74
C ILE A 104 -3.79 -5.02 -1.58
N ILE A 105 -2.89 -4.36 -0.84
CA ILE A 105 -2.81 -2.90 -0.80
C ILE A 105 -1.64 -2.48 -1.67
N PHE A 106 -1.88 -1.60 -2.63
CA PHE A 106 -0.87 -1.20 -3.59
C PHE A 106 -0.95 0.29 -3.90
N ARG A 107 0.20 0.85 -4.29
CA ARG A 107 0.30 2.18 -4.87
C ARG A 107 0.21 2.08 -6.38
N TRP A 108 -0.64 2.91 -6.96
CA TRP A 108 -0.86 3.01 -8.39
C TRP A 108 -0.24 4.28 -8.95
N GLY A 109 0.58 4.15 -9.99
CA GLY A 109 1.40 5.21 -10.57
C GLY A 109 0.81 5.83 -11.83
N MET A 110 -0.44 5.52 -12.18
CA MET A 110 -1.14 6.12 -13.33
C MET A 110 -2.34 6.95 -12.85
N PRO A 111 -2.78 7.95 -13.62
CA PRO A 111 -3.90 8.83 -13.24
C PRO A 111 -5.29 8.19 -13.37
N THR A 112 -5.37 6.96 -13.89
CA THR A 112 -6.59 6.19 -14.08
C THR A 112 -6.90 5.32 -12.86
N VAL A 113 -8.15 4.89 -12.71
CA VAL A 113 -8.52 3.86 -11.72
C VAL A 113 -8.01 2.50 -12.22
N PRO A 114 -7.25 1.74 -11.43
CA PRO A 114 -6.78 0.42 -11.82
C PRO A 114 -7.95 -0.56 -11.92
N VAL A 115 -7.85 -1.52 -12.83
CA VAL A 115 -8.71 -2.71 -12.83
C VAL A 115 -7.95 -3.93 -12.32
N PRO A 116 -8.60 -5.04 -11.90
CA PRO A 116 -7.89 -6.24 -11.45
C PRO A 116 -6.83 -6.76 -12.43
N ALA A 117 -7.07 -6.61 -13.75
CA ALA A 117 -6.12 -6.98 -14.81
C ALA A 117 -4.84 -6.12 -14.85
N ASP A 118 -4.87 -4.91 -14.28
CA ASP A 118 -3.67 -4.09 -14.13
C ASP A 118 -2.79 -4.56 -12.95
N VAL A 119 -3.41 -5.23 -11.97
CA VAL A 119 -2.73 -5.64 -10.74
C VAL A 119 -2.19 -7.07 -10.87
N PHE A 120 -2.93 -7.96 -11.52
CA PHE A 120 -2.57 -9.36 -11.69
C PHE A 120 -1.93 -9.62 -13.06
N GLN A 121 -0.98 -10.55 -13.10
CA GLN A 121 -0.43 -11.08 -14.35
C GLN A 121 -1.49 -11.82 -15.16
N THR A 122 -2.38 -12.55 -14.48
CA THR A 122 -3.51 -13.26 -15.08
C THR A 122 -4.78 -12.87 -14.34
N ALA A 123 -5.78 -12.36 -15.06
CA ALA A 123 -7.06 -11.92 -14.50
C ALA A 123 -8.24 -12.55 -15.24
N GLY A 124 -9.43 -12.52 -14.61
CA GLY A 124 -10.68 -13.00 -15.22
C GLY A 124 -10.87 -14.52 -15.20
N VAL A 125 -10.02 -15.25 -14.47
CA VAL A 125 -10.10 -16.71 -14.29
C VAL A 125 -10.35 -17.06 -12.82
N VAL A 126 -10.87 -18.26 -12.54
CA VAL A 126 -11.17 -18.74 -11.17
C VAL A 126 -9.95 -18.69 -10.25
N THR A 127 -8.76 -18.86 -10.83
CA THR A 127 -7.47 -18.87 -10.10
C THR A 127 -6.85 -17.49 -9.95
N THR A 128 -7.55 -16.41 -10.34
CA THR A 128 -7.02 -15.02 -10.30
C THR A 128 -6.54 -14.64 -8.89
N TYR A 129 -7.20 -15.13 -7.83
CA TYR A 129 -6.79 -14.86 -6.45
C TYR A 129 -5.37 -15.36 -6.12
N ASN A 130 -4.85 -16.36 -6.84
CA ASN A 130 -3.48 -16.87 -6.73
C ASN A 130 -2.50 -16.24 -7.74
N SER A 131 -2.96 -15.38 -8.65
CA SER A 131 -2.10 -14.77 -9.65
C SER A 131 -0.98 -13.94 -9.01
N LEU A 132 0.20 -13.97 -9.61
CA LEU A 132 1.27 -13.05 -9.25
C LEU A 132 0.89 -11.61 -9.64
N PRO A 133 1.48 -10.58 -8.99
CA PRO A 133 1.36 -9.20 -9.44
C PRO A 133 1.86 -9.04 -10.89
N ASN A 134 1.26 -8.12 -11.63
CA ASN A 134 1.62 -7.82 -13.01
C ASN A 134 3.05 -7.26 -13.08
N TYR A 135 3.98 -8.05 -13.60
CA TYR A 135 5.41 -7.72 -13.60
C TYR A 135 5.75 -6.55 -14.53
N ASP A 136 5.03 -6.39 -15.64
CA ASP A 136 5.25 -5.30 -16.58
C ASP A 136 4.93 -3.96 -15.91
N ARG A 137 3.80 -3.88 -15.20
CA ARG A 137 3.39 -2.69 -14.44
C ARG A 137 4.35 -2.39 -13.29
N VAL A 138 4.90 -3.43 -12.64
CA VAL A 138 5.93 -3.27 -11.61
C VAL A 138 7.23 -2.73 -12.21
N GLY A 139 7.69 -3.29 -13.34
CA GLY A 139 8.89 -2.85 -14.05
C GLY A 139 8.80 -1.41 -14.54
N GLN A 140 7.62 -0.99 -15.00
CA GLN A 140 7.32 0.38 -15.41
C GLN A 140 7.08 1.34 -14.23
N LYS A 141 7.20 0.87 -12.98
CA LYS A 141 6.94 1.63 -11.75
C LYS A 141 5.50 2.19 -11.65
N GLN A 142 4.58 1.59 -12.38
CA GLN A 142 3.15 1.92 -12.34
C GLN A 142 2.45 1.17 -11.19
N LEU A 143 2.97 0.02 -10.79
CA LEU A 143 2.44 -0.77 -9.67
C LEU A 143 3.51 -0.95 -8.59
N ARG A 144 3.16 -0.64 -7.35
CA ARG A 144 3.99 -1.01 -6.18
C ARG A 144 3.11 -1.62 -5.10
N VAL A 145 3.28 -2.93 -4.88
CA VAL A 145 2.61 -3.65 -3.79
C VAL A 145 3.17 -3.18 -2.45
N LEU A 146 2.28 -2.79 -1.54
CA LEU A 146 2.59 -2.32 -0.18
C LEU A 146 2.24 -3.38 0.87
N TYR A 147 1.21 -4.19 0.60
CA TYR A 147 0.79 -5.31 1.42
C TYR A 147 0.12 -6.35 0.52
N ASP A 148 0.39 -7.63 0.77
CA ASP A 148 -0.22 -8.75 0.05
C ASP A 148 -0.27 -9.96 1.00
N ARG A 149 -1.50 -10.39 1.34
CA ARG A 149 -1.74 -11.56 2.19
C ARG A 149 -3.01 -12.29 1.78
N THR A 150 -2.94 -13.61 1.89
CA THR A 150 -4.09 -14.52 1.77
C THR A 150 -4.52 -15.00 3.15
N PHE A 151 -5.84 -15.12 3.33
CA PHE A 151 -6.53 -15.57 4.51
C PHE A 151 -7.42 -16.74 4.12
N SER A 152 -7.41 -17.81 4.91
CA SER A 152 -8.24 -18.99 4.66
C SER A 152 -9.34 -19.06 5.70
N THR A 153 -10.59 -18.85 5.31
CA THR A 153 -11.73 -18.99 6.21
C THR A 153 -12.34 -20.38 6.05
N THR A 154 -12.87 -20.93 7.14
CA THR A 154 -13.54 -22.23 7.15
C THR A 154 -14.75 -22.20 8.07
N ALA A 155 -15.85 -22.84 7.69
CA ALA A 155 -17.07 -22.88 8.52
C ALA A 155 -16.86 -23.61 9.85
N ASN A 156 -15.98 -24.63 9.87
CA ASN A 156 -15.68 -25.44 11.06
C ASN A 156 -14.41 -24.96 11.80
N GLY A 157 -13.93 -23.75 11.51
CA GLY A 157 -12.69 -23.22 12.08
C GLY A 157 -12.70 -21.70 12.14
N THR A 158 -11.60 -21.06 11.74
CA THR A 158 -11.56 -19.58 11.68
C THR A 158 -12.44 -19.10 10.54
N ASN A 159 -13.58 -18.49 10.83
CA ASN A 159 -14.48 -17.92 9.83
C ASN A 159 -14.31 -16.41 9.64
N ALA A 160 -13.56 -15.75 10.52
CA ALA A 160 -13.37 -14.31 10.51
C ALA A 160 -11.92 -13.92 10.83
N TYR A 161 -11.44 -12.86 10.16
CA TYR A 161 -10.12 -12.28 10.40
C TYR A 161 -10.23 -10.79 10.61
N SER A 162 -9.55 -10.27 11.64
CA SER A 162 -9.34 -8.83 11.84
C SER A 162 -7.85 -8.48 11.73
N ARG A 163 -7.53 -7.44 10.97
CA ARG A 163 -6.14 -7.01 10.75
C ARG A 163 -5.99 -5.50 10.68
N ARG A 164 -4.84 -5.02 11.17
CA ARG A 164 -4.40 -3.63 11.08
C ARG A 164 -3.10 -3.52 10.27
N ILE A 165 -3.10 -2.68 9.25
CA ILE A 165 -1.94 -2.34 8.42
C ILE A 165 -1.56 -0.88 8.69
N ARG A 166 -0.26 -0.60 8.76
CA ARG A 166 0.26 0.77 8.77
C ARG A 166 1.29 0.95 7.66
N ILE A 167 0.98 1.84 6.72
CA ILE A 167 1.86 2.26 5.64
C ILE A 167 2.50 3.60 6.06
N GLY A 168 3.82 3.65 6.07
CA GLY A 168 4.58 4.82 6.50
C GLY A 168 4.94 5.79 5.37
N LYS A 169 5.75 6.80 5.71
CA LYS A 169 6.21 7.91 4.85
C LYS A 169 6.90 7.51 3.53
N ASN A 170 7.32 6.25 3.41
CA ASN A 170 7.92 5.71 2.18
C ASN A 170 6.90 5.46 1.07
N ALA A 171 5.61 5.72 1.34
CA ALA A 171 4.56 5.68 0.34
C ALA A 171 4.70 6.78 -0.71
N GLY A 172 5.42 7.90 -0.45
CA GLY A 172 5.65 9.02 -1.36
C GLY A 172 4.43 9.97 -1.52
N PRO A 173 4.53 11.01 -2.36
CA PRO A 173 3.44 11.98 -2.52
C PRO A 173 2.31 11.43 -3.38
N LEU A 174 1.11 11.96 -3.16
CA LEU A 174 -0.08 11.78 -3.98
C LEU A 174 -0.25 13.01 -4.86
N GLU A 175 -0.59 12.81 -6.13
CA GLU A 175 -0.87 13.88 -7.07
C GLU A 175 -2.26 13.65 -7.66
N PHE A 176 -3.15 14.62 -7.52
CA PHE A 176 -4.54 14.54 -7.98
C PHE A 176 -4.71 15.26 -9.31
N ASN A 177 -5.68 14.84 -10.11
CA ASN A 177 -6.15 15.66 -11.22
C ASN A 177 -6.97 16.84 -10.65
N ASN A 178 -6.93 17.99 -11.33
CA ASN A 178 -7.59 19.21 -10.87
C ASN A 178 -9.09 18.96 -10.58
N GLY A 179 -9.53 19.29 -9.36
CA GLY A 179 -10.91 19.08 -8.91
C GLY A 179 -11.35 17.62 -8.73
N ALA A 180 -10.49 16.63 -8.98
CA ALA A 180 -10.86 15.22 -9.00
C ALA A 180 -10.32 14.43 -7.80
N ILE A 181 -10.92 13.27 -7.55
CA ILE A 181 -10.42 12.27 -6.58
C ILE A 181 -9.49 11.23 -7.21
N THR A 182 -9.30 11.30 -8.54
CA THR A 182 -8.37 10.47 -9.30
C THR A 182 -7.03 11.18 -9.44
N GLY A 183 -5.98 10.43 -9.72
CA GLY A 183 -4.63 10.97 -9.74
C GLY A 183 -3.54 9.91 -9.75
N THR A 184 -2.30 10.36 -9.75
CA THR A 184 -1.11 9.53 -9.74
C THR A 184 -0.60 9.30 -8.32
N GLY A 185 -0.22 8.07 -8.05
CA GLY A 185 0.39 7.69 -6.78
C GLY A 185 -0.58 7.31 -5.68
N LEU A 186 -1.89 7.28 -5.96
CA LEU A 186 -2.94 6.91 -5.01
C LEU A 186 -2.78 5.46 -4.54
N ILE A 187 -3.29 5.17 -3.35
CA ILE A 187 -3.27 3.83 -2.77
C ILE A 187 -4.65 3.20 -2.89
N TYR A 188 -4.69 1.99 -3.41
CA TYR A 188 -5.91 1.21 -3.65
C TYR A 188 -5.85 -0.11 -2.86
N GLY A 189 -7.03 -0.64 -2.57
CA GLY A 189 -7.20 -2.02 -2.10
C GLY A 189 -7.75 -2.88 -3.23
N LEU A 190 -7.16 -4.06 -3.46
CA LEU A 190 -7.73 -5.12 -4.24
C LEU A 190 -8.09 -6.27 -3.30
N PHE A 191 -9.36 -6.66 -3.34
CA PHE A 191 -9.92 -7.70 -2.49
C PHE A 191 -10.55 -8.77 -3.38
N ILE A 192 -10.15 -10.02 -3.22
CA ILE A 192 -10.57 -11.11 -4.10
C ILE A 192 -10.72 -12.39 -3.29
N SER A 193 -11.68 -13.24 -3.64
CA SER A 193 -11.78 -14.59 -3.09
C SER A 193 -11.84 -15.66 -4.17
N ASP A 194 -11.83 -16.92 -3.78
CA ASP A 194 -12.08 -18.08 -4.63
C ASP A 194 -13.56 -18.47 -4.73
N SER A 195 -14.46 -17.77 -4.02
CA SER A 195 -15.89 -18.08 -4.00
C SER A 195 -16.53 -17.82 -5.36
N GLN A 196 -17.09 -18.85 -5.98
CA GLN A 196 -17.74 -18.74 -7.31
C GLN A 196 -19.26 -18.59 -7.23
N ILE A 197 -19.86 -18.88 -6.09
CA ILE A 197 -21.30 -18.93 -5.90
C ILE A 197 -21.65 -18.04 -4.70
N ALA A 198 -22.70 -17.23 -4.83
CA ALA A 198 -23.16 -16.41 -3.73
C ALA A 198 -23.79 -17.28 -2.62
N PRO A 199 -23.70 -16.89 -1.33
CA PRO A 199 -23.06 -15.66 -0.83
C PRO A 199 -21.52 -15.74 -0.88
N HIS A 200 -20.87 -14.64 -1.26
CA HIS A 200 -19.41 -14.52 -1.24
C HIS A 200 -18.91 -14.05 0.14
N PRO A 201 -17.63 -14.29 0.49
CA PRO A 201 -17.02 -13.67 1.66
C PRO A 201 -17.20 -12.16 1.67
N SER A 202 -17.41 -11.59 2.85
CA SER A 202 -17.59 -10.16 3.01
C SER A 202 -16.37 -9.49 3.64
N LEU A 203 -16.14 -8.24 3.26
CA LEU A 203 -15.08 -7.38 3.75
C LEU A 203 -15.68 -6.10 4.32
N SER A 204 -15.24 -5.73 5.51
CA SER A 204 -15.41 -4.38 6.04
C SER A 204 -14.05 -3.76 6.30
N TRP A 205 -13.88 -2.47 6.04
CA TRP A 205 -12.63 -1.78 6.32
C TRP A 205 -12.86 -0.34 6.77
N TYR A 206 -11.90 0.18 7.54
CA TYR A 206 -11.77 1.57 7.92
C TYR A 206 -10.33 2.00 7.66
N SER A 207 -10.14 3.16 7.03
CA SER A 207 -8.83 3.73 6.77
C SER A 207 -8.74 5.14 7.34
N ARG A 208 -7.57 5.48 7.88
CA ARG A 208 -7.17 6.84 8.25
C ARG A 208 -5.88 7.19 7.52
N LEU A 209 -5.97 8.13 6.59
CA LEU A 209 -4.84 8.82 6.00
C LEU A 209 -4.48 10.01 6.87
N THR A 210 -3.22 10.13 7.27
CA THR A 210 -2.64 11.36 7.87
C THR A 210 -1.68 11.96 6.87
N TYR A 211 -1.80 13.24 6.60
CA TYR A 211 -1.11 13.90 5.51
C TYR A 211 -0.84 15.38 5.77
N THR A 212 -0.02 15.98 4.90
CA THR A 212 0.19 17.43 4.84
C THR A 212 -0.09 17.88 3.40
N ASP A 213 -0.84 18.97 3.24
CA ASP A 213 -0.86 19.76 2.01
C ASP A 213 0.12 20.93 2.16
N MET A 214 0.91 21.18 1.11
CA MET A 214 1.89 22.26 1.02
C MET A 214 1.87 22.84 -0.39
#